data_AF-A0A1Y3B102-F1
#
_entry.id   AF-A0A1Y3B102-F1
#
_cell.length_a   1.000
_cell.length_b   1.000
_cell.length_c   1.000
_cell.angle_alpha   90.00
_cell.angle_beta   90.00
_cell.angle_gamma   90.00
#
_symmetry.space_group_name_H-M   'P 1'
#
loop_
_entity.id
_entity.type
_entity.pdbx_description
1 polymer ?
#
loop_
_entity_poly.entity_id
_entity_poly.type
_entity_poly.pdbx_seq_one_letter_code
_entity_poly.pdbx_strand_id
1 'polypeptide(L)'
;TKITNLTKGTLYEVKVQGATRSLKESSKLYRGDFSESRKVILQSKCISYASGSDLISASLMAGLTCALLAFLLALASFFLWRKYFQAAYYYLDDPAVGGGSNPRSSPNLSEVYIDEAEYPPILTGQWSRHVQDLHCDGDIGFTREYEQLQRSTEVHADRLSSEHSHMAENKTKNRYVNIVAYDHTRVLLKPLPGQKKTGHDYINANYIDGYRKSQAYIGTQGPLPATFDDYWRMIWEQRVCIVVMITNLMERGRVSLQTNIIFLVLEIGAEFDCDFMLLVFLTVLL
;
A
#
# COMPACT_ATOMS: atom_id res chain seq x y z
N THR A 1 -43.77 -28.91 49.04
CA THR A 1 -45.19 -29.28 48.85
C THR A 1 -45.42 -29.54 47.38
N LYS A 2 -45.85 -30.74 46.99
CA LYS A 2 -46.22 -31.04 45.60
C LYS A 2 -47.72 -30.77 45.46
N ILE A 3 -48.11 -29.82 44.61
CA ILE A 3 -49.52 -29.55 44.32
C ILE A 3 -49.95 -30.51 43.21
N THR A 4 -50.87 -31.41 43.53
CA THR A 4 -51.48 -32.33 42.58
C THR A 4 -52.83 -31.79 42.11
N ASN A 5 -53.36 -32.30 40.98
CA ASN A 5 -54.65 -31.89 40.39
C ASN A 5 -54.70 -30.48 39.78
N LEU A 6 -53.65 -30.06 39.06
CA LEU A 6 -53.72 -28.86 38.22
C LEU A 6 -54.10 -29.23 36.78
N THR A 7 -55.13 -28.57 36.26
CA THR A 7 -55.65 -28.71 34.89
C THR A 7 -54.92 -27.78 33.92
N LYS A 8 -54.54 -28.31 32.75
CA LYS A 8 -53.84 -27.58 31.68
C LYS A 8 -54.71 -26.43 31.13
N GLY A 9 -54.07 -25.32 30.77
CA GLY A 9 -54.74 -24.17 30.13
C GLY A 9 -55.65 -23.37 31.05
N THR A 10 -55.70 -23.74 32.34
CA THR A 10 -56.46 -23.01 33.36
C THR A 10 -55.56 -21.94 33.99
N LEU A 11 -56.13 -20.75 34.22
CA LEU A 11 -55.47 -19.65 34.91
C LEU A 11 -55.56 -19.87 36.42
N TYR A 12 -54.41 -19.98 37.09
CA TYR A 12 -54.35 -20.10 38.54
C TYR A 12 -53.78 -18.83 39.15
N GLU A 13 -54.36 -18.39 40.25
CA GLU A 13 -53.80 -17.31 41.06
C GLU A 13 -53.01 -17.92 42.21
N VAL A 14 -51.71 -17.64 42.25
CA VAL A 14 -50.78 -18.26 43.20
C VAL A 14 -50.20 -17.19 44.12
N LYS A 15 -50.17 -17.51 45.42
CA LYS A 15 -49.47 -16.74 46.47
C LYS A 15 -48.53 -17.68 47.22
N VAL A 16 -47.43 -17.14 47.72
CA VAL A 16 -46.46 -17.90 48.53
C VAL A 16 -46.31 -17.25 49.91
N GLN A 17 -46.04 -18.04 50.94
CA GLN A 17 -45.82 -17.56 52.30
C GLN A 17 -44.65 -18.31 52.91
N GLY A 18 -43.75 -17.57 53.56
CA GLY A 18 -42.65 -18.13 54.33
C GLY A 18 -43.13 -18.65 55.69
N ALA A 19 -42.55 -19.73 56.18
CA ALA A 19 -42.82 -20.21 57.53
C ALA A 19 -41.54 -20.72 58.19
N THR A 20 -41.32 -20.33 59.44
CA THR A 20 -40.17 -20.73 60.25
C THR A 20 -40.62 -21.65 61.37
N ARG A 21 -39.95 -22.79 61.52
CA ARG A 21 -40.26 -23.78 62.56
C ARG A 21 -39.44 -23.51 63.81
N SER A 22 -40.07 -23.57 64.98
CA SER A 22 -39.37 -23.45 66.26
C SER A 22 -38.40 -24.62 66.47
N LEU A 23 -37.19 -24.32 66.97
CA LEU A 23 -36.19 -25.33 67.31
C LEU A 23 -36.42 -25.95 68.70
N LYS A 24 -37.21 -25.30 69.56
CA LYS A 24 -37.54 -25.80 70.91
C LYS A 24 -38.82 -26.64 70.95
N GLU A 25 -39.77 -26.33 70.09
CA GLU A 25 -41.05 -27.04 69.96
C GLU A 25 -41.25 -27.42 68.49
N SER A 26 -40.87 -28.63 68.12
CA SER A 26 -40.81 -29.08 66.72
C SER A 26 -42.17 -29.05 66.00
N SER A 27 -43.29 -29.05 66.74
CA SER A 27 -44.65 -28.92 66.20
C SER A 27 -45.06 -27.48 65.93
N LYS A 28 -44.37 -26.47 66.47
CA LYS A 28 -44.77 -25.06 66.37
C LYS A 28 -44.14 -24.39 65.16
N LEU A 29 -44.99 -23.94 64.24
CA LEU A 29 -44.61 -23.31 62.98
C LEU A 29 -45.15 -21.88 62.92
N TYR A 30 -44.27 -20.89 62.84
CA TYR A 30 -44.62 -19.48 62.69
C TYR A 30 -44.66 -19.14 61.20
N ARG A 31 -45.84 -18.77 60.69
CA ARG A 31 -46.03 -18.39 59.28
C ARG A 31 -45.98 -16.85 59.19
N GLY A 32 -45.21 -16.33 58.23
CA GLY A 32 -45.19 -14.90 57.90
C GLY A 32 -46.41 -14.52 57.06
N ASP A 33 -46.43 -13.36 56.42
CA ASP A 33 -47.56 -12.98 55.54
C ASP A 33 -47.45 -13.61 54.14
N PHE A 34 -48.58 -13.71 53.43
CA PHE A 34 -48.60 -14.12 52.03
C PHE A 34 -48.03 -13.03 51.13
N SER A 35 -47.38 -13.44 50.05
CA SER A 35 -46.99 -12.55 48.96
C SER A 35 -48.22 -12.00 48.23
N GLU A 36 -47.99 -10.94 47.45
CA GLU A 36 -48.90 -10.52 46.38
C GLU A 36 -49.23 -11.69 45.44
N SER A 37 -50.47 -11.73 44.93
CA SER A 37 -50.88 -12.77 44.00
C SER A 37 -50.31 -12.56 42.61
N ARG A 38 -49.97 -13.67 41.96
CA ARG A 38 -49.67 -13.70 40.53
C ARG A 38 -50.54 -14.73 39.83
N LYS A 39 -51.11 -14.33 38.70
CA LYS A 39 -51.92 -15.20 37.85
C LYS A 39 -51.01 -15.90 36.83
N VAL A 40 -51.04 -17.22 36.78
CA VAL A 40 -50.19 -18.07 35.94
C VAL A 40 -51.05 -19.08 35.19
N ILE A 41 -50.85 -19.20 33.88
CA ILE A 41 -51.52 -20.22 33.05
C ILE A 41 -50.61 -21.44 32.97
N LEU A 42 -51.12 -22.61 33.36
CA LEU A 42 -50.32 -23.84 33.31
C LEU A 42 -50.25 -24.37 31.86
N GLN A 43 -49.11 -24.15 31.21
CA GLN A 43 -48.82 -24.69 29.87
C GLN A 43 -48.07 -26.03 29.97
N SER A 44 -48.45 -26.99 29.11
CA SER A 44 -47.75 -28.28 28.99
C SER A 44 -46.46 -28.07 28.21
N LYS A 45 -45.33 -28.46 28.77
CA LYS A 45 -44.04 -28.49 28.07
C LYS A 45 -44.04 -29.66 27.07
N CYS A 46 -44.82 -29.55 26.00
CA CYS A 46 -44.65 -30.39 24.81
C CYS A 46 -43.67 -29.67 23.90
N ILE A 47 -42.46 -30.20 23.81
CA ILE A 47 -41.60 -29.95 22.64
C ILE A 47 -42.31 -30.66 21.49
N SER A 48 -43.09 -29.92 20.71
CA SER A 48 -43.68 -30.42 19.48
C SER A 48 -42.56 -30.54 18.45
N TYR A 49 -42.02 -31.74 18.28
CA TYR A 49 -41.44 -32.15 17.01
C TYR A 49 -42.58 -32.23 16.00
N ALA A 50 -42.91 -31.10 15.38
CA ALA A 50 -43.75 -31.08 14.21
C ALA A 50 -42.94 -31.66 13.05
N SER A 51 -43.37 -32.82 12.57
CA SER A 51 -43.00 -33.39 11.29
C SER A 51 -43.31 -32.36 10.19
N GLY A 52 -42.27 -31.81 9.59
CA GLY A 52 -42.33 -30.91 8.45
C GLY A 52 -41.02 -31.02 7.68
N SER A 53 -41.06 -31.76 6.59
CA SER A 53 -40.11 -31.61 5.49
C SER A 53 -40.07 -30.14 5.04
N ASP A 54 -38.87 -29.63 4.83
CA ASP A 54 -38.53 -28.35 4.19
C ASP A 54 -38.91 -27.06 4.93
N LEU A 55 -38.06 -26.64 5.88
CA LEU A 55 -37.83 -25.21 6.07
C LEU A 55 -36.45 -24.95 6.70
N ILE A 56 -35.42 -24.83 5.86
CA ILE A 56 -34.18 -24.16 6.26
C ILE A 56 -34.60 -22.76 6.71
N SER A 57 -34.33 -22.40 7.97
CA SER A 57 -34.75 -21.09 8.50
C SER A 57 -34.31 -19.99 7.53
N ALA A 58 -35.20 -19.06 7.21
CA ALA A 58 -34.92 -17.99 6.24
C ALA A 58 -33.61 -17.24 6.58
N SER A 59 -33.27 -17.17 7.86
CA SER A 59 -32.02 -16.63 8.40
C SER A 59 -30.77 -17.42 7.97
N LEU A 60 -30.83 -18.75 7.95
CA LEU A 60 -29.74 -19.61 7.49
C LEU A 60 -29.54 -19.49 5.98
N MET A 61 -30.64 -19.43 5.21
CA MET A 61 -30.55 -19.21 3.76
C MET A 61 -29.98 -17.82 3.44
N ALA A 62 -30.46 -16.77 4.12
CA ALA A 62 -29.94 -15.42 3.96
C ALA A 62 -28.44 -15.34 4.33
N GLY A 63 -28.03 -15.95 5.44
CA GLY A 63 -26.63 -16.01 5.85
C GLY A 63 -25.74 -16.72 4.83
N LEU A 64 -26.17 -17.87 4.31
CA LEU A 64 -25.44 -18.62 3.29
C LEU A 64 -25.31 -17.84 1.98
N THR A 65 -26.40 -17.20 1.54
CA THR A 65 -26.38 -16.38 0.32
C THR A 65 -25.44 -15.17 0.46
N CYS A 66 -25.42 -14.51 1.62
CA CYS A 66 -24.55 -13.37 1.87
C CYS A 66 -23.07 -13.79 1.94
N ALA A 67 -22.77 -14.92 2.60
CA ALA A 67 -21.42 -15.47 2.66
C ALA A 67 -20.89 -15.89 1.27
N LEU A 68 -21.74 -16.53 0.46
CA LEU A 68 -21.40 -16.89 -0.92
C LEU A 68 -21.18 -15.66 -1.80
N LEU A 69 -22.02 -14.63 -1.68
CA LEU A 69 -21.84 -13.38 -2.41
C LEU A 69 -20.51 -12.70 -2.03
N ALA A 70 -20.20 -12.60 -0.74
CA ALA A 70 -18.95 -12.02 -0.26
C ALA A 70 -17.73 -12.80 -0.75
N PHE A 71 -17.80 -14.13 -0.75
CA PHE A 71 -16.74 -14.98 -1.29
C PHE A 71 -16.56 -14.80 -2.81
N LEU A 72 -17.66 -14.71 -3.57
CA LEU A 72 -17.61 -14.45 -5.01
C LEU A 72 -17.06 -13.06 -5.32
N LEU A 73 -17.40 -12.03 -4.54
CA LEU A 73 -16.84 -10.70 -4.67
C LEU A 73 -15.34 -10.67 -4.33
N ALA A 74 -14.92 -11.41 -3.30
CA ALA A 74 -13.50 -11.55 -2.96
C ALA A 74 -12.72 -12.28 -4.06
N LEU A 75 -13.28 -13.35 -4.64
CA LEU A 75 -12.69 -14.03 -5.79
C LEU A 75 -12.65 -13.13 -7.01
N ALA A 76 -13.74 -12.44 -7.35
CA ALA A 76 -13.78 -11.50 -8.46
C ALA A 76 -12.75 -10.38 -8.26
N SER A 77 -12.65 -9.82 -7.06
CA SER A 77 -11.61 -8.85 -6.69
C SER A 77 -10.21 -9.45 -6.84
N PHE A 78 -9.97 -10.68 -6.39
CA PHE A 78 -8.70 -11.37 -6.55
C PHE A 78 -8.36 -11.65 -8.03
N PHE A 79 -9.33 -12.04 -8.85
CA PHE A 79 -9.15 -12.29 -10.28
C PHE A 79 -8.99 -10.99 -11.07
N LEU A 80 -9.72 -9.93 -10.73
CA LEU A 80 -9.54 -8.60 -11.31
C LEU A 80 -8.17 -8.07 -10.91
N TRP A 81 -7.80 -8.16 -9.62
CA TRP A 81 -6.48 -7.80 -9.13
C TRP A 81 -5.40 -8.56 -9.88
N ARG A 82 -5.50 -9.89 -9.97
CA ARG A 82 -4.55 -10.72 -10.71
C ARG A 82 -4.53 -10.40 -12.21
N LYS A 83 -5.66 -10.14 -12.84
CA LYS A 83 -5.74 -9.81 -14.28
C LYS A 83 -5.13 -8.43 -14.58
N TYR A 84 -5.41 -7.43 -13.75
CA TYR A 84 -4.90 -6.06 -13.93
C TYR A 84 -3.43 -5.93 -13.48
N PHE A 85 -2.99 -6.63 -12.43
CA PHE A 85 -1.58 -6.63 -12.03
C PHE A 85 -0.69 -7.58 -12.86
N GLN A 86 -1.22 -8.67 -13.42
CA GLN A 86 -0.45 -9.45 -14.40
C GLN A 86 -0.37 -8.76 -15.76
N ALA A 87 -1.35 -7.94 -16.13
CA ALA A 87 -1.27 -7.09 -17.32
C ALA A 87 -0.07 -6.13 -17.23
N ALA A 88 0.16 -5.49 -16.08
CA ALA A 88 1.36 -4.66 -15.84
C ALA A 88 2.69 -5.43 -16.02
N TYR A 89 2.68 -6.76 -15.87
CA TYR A 89 3.86 -7.62 -16.07
C TYR A 89 4.00 -8.13 -17.52
N TYR A 90 2.91 -8.12 -18.31
CA TYR A 90 2.86 -8.68 -19.67
C TYR A 90 3.03 -7.62 -20.78
N TYR A 91 3.09 -6.33 -20.44
CA TYR A 91 3.34 -5.25 -21.40
C TYR A 91 4.83 -4.94 -21.64
N LEU A 92 5.71 -5.90 -21.36
CA LEU A 92 7.11 -5.85 -21.81
C LEU A 92 7.32 -6.30 -23.27
N ASP A 93 6.24 -6.66 -23.99
CA ASP A 93 6.30 -6.91 -25.43
C ASP A 93 5.91 -5.66 -26.24
N ASP A 94 6.90 -5.19 -27.01
CA ASP A 94 6.93 -4.04 -27.91
C ASP A 94 5.72 -3.89 -28.84
N PRO A 95 5.34 -2.64 -29.18
CA PRO A 95 5.09 -2.27 -30.55
C PRO A 95 6.30 -1.52 -31.12
N ALA A 96 6.74 -1.98 -32.29
CA ALA A 96 7.86 -1.49 -33.04
C ALA A 96 7.96 0.05 -33.13
N VAL A 97 9.20 0.51 -33.00
CA VAL A 97 9.73 1.84 -33.30
C VAL A 97 9.02 2.48 -34.51
N GLY A 98 8.10 3.40 -34.23
CA GLY A 98 7.53 4.33 -35.20
C GLY A 98 8.23 5.67 -35.06
N GLY A 99 9.06 6.02 -36.05
CA GLY A 99 9.86 7.23 -36.09
C GLY A 99 9.03 8.51 -35.93
N GLY A 100 9.34 9.27 -34.88
CA GLY A 100 8.91 10.65 -34.69
C GLY A 100 9.94 11.35 -33.82
N SER A 101 10.67 12.28 -34.41
CA SER A 101 11.70 13.08 -33.75
C SER A 101 11.08 13.95 -32.65
N ASN A 102 11.16 13.48 -31.40
CA ASN A 102 10.85 14.29 -30.24
C ASN A 102 12.13 15.04 -29.83
N PRO A 103 12.15 16.38 -29.77
CA PRO A 103 13.36 17.17 -29.51
C PRO A 103 13.83 17.13 -28.03
N ARG A 104 13.45 16.09 -27.29
CA ARG A 104 13.81 15.86 -25.88
C ARG A 104 14.44 14.47 -25.67
N SER A 105 15.11 13.96 -26.69
CA SER A 105 15.94 12.77 -26.54
C SER A 105 17.03 13.09 -25.52
N SER A 106 16.98 12.43 -24.36
CA SER A 106 18.12 12.28 -23.47
C SER A 106 19.34 11.89 -24.32
N PRO A 107 20.52 12.48 -24.11
CA PRO A 107 21.72 12.04 -24.80
C PRO A 107 21.87 10.53 -24.59
N ASN A 108 22.20 9.81 -25.67
CA ASN A 108 22.36 8.37 -25.62
C ASN A 108 23.46 8.06 -24.59
N LEU A 109 23.12 7.30 -23.54
CA LEU A 109 24.02 7.08 -22.39
C LEU A 109 25.38 6.50 -22.83
N SER A 110 25.38 5.72 -23.93
CA SER A 110 26.58 5.14 -24.54
C SER A 110 27.49 6.15 -25.24
N GLU A 111 26.98 7.29 -25.70
CA GLU A 111 27.82 8.36 -26.27
C GLU A 111 28.52 9.20 -25.20
N VAL A 112 28.10 9.09 -23.92
CA VAL A 112 28.54 10.01 -22.86
C VAL A 112 29.27 9.30 -21.71
N TYR A 113 29.03 8.04 -21.37
CA TYR A 113 29.51 7.53 -20.06
C TYR A 113 30.42 6.32 -20.07
N ILE A 114 30.49 5.55 -21.16
CA ILE A 114 31.24 4.29 -21.19
C ILE A 114 31.96 4.16 -22.53
N ASP A 115 33.28 4.01 -22.50
CA ASP A 115 33.99 3.49 -23.65
C ASP A 115 33.58 2.02 -23.83
N GLU A 116 32.60 1.79 -24.71
CA GLU A 116 32.08 0.45 -25.05
C GLU A 116 33.20 -0.50 -25.52
N ALA A 117 34.37 0.03 -25.94
CA ALA A 117 35.53 -0.77 -26.29
C ALA A 117 36.25 -1.35 -25.05
N GLU A 118 36.20 -0.64 -23.92
CA GLU A 118 36.83 -1.06 -22.66
C GLU A 118 35.89 -1.94 -21.82
N TYR A 119 34.57 -1.69 -21.87
CA TYR A 119 33.55 -2.40 -21.09
C TYR A 119 32.40 -2.92 -21.95
N PRO A 120 32.60 -4.01 -22.72
CA PRO A 120 31.57 -4.54 -23.61
C PRO A 120 30.45 -5.25 -22.83
N PRO A 121 29.25 -5.39 -23.44
CA PRO A 121 28.16 -6.18 -22.86
C PRO A 121 28.59 -7.60 -22.51
N ILE A 122 28.24 -8.05 -21.30
CA ILE A 122 28.63 -9.37 -20.80
C ILE A 122 27.57 -10.40 -21.20
N LEU A 123 28.00 -11.46 -21.89
CA LEU A 123 27.12 -12.57 -22.23
C LEU A 123 26.66 -13.31 -20.97
N THR A 124 25.39 -13.70 -20.91
CA THR A 124 24.79 -14.35 -19.73
C THR A 124 25.52 -15.61 -19.30
N GLY A 125 26.05 -16.40 -20.24
CA GLY A 125 26.85 -17.60 -19.95
C GLY A 125 28.22 -17.30 -19.32
N GLN A 126 28.71 -16.07 -19.45
CA GLN A 126 29.99 -15.62 -18.88
C GLN A 126 29.81 -14.82 -17.59
N TRP A 127 28.58 -14.37 -17.28
CA TRP A 127 28.27 -13.49 -16.14
C TRP A 127 28.85 -14.00 -14.82
N SER A 128 28.64 -15.28 -14.49
CA SER A 128 29.13 -15.88 -13.25
C SER A 128 30.65 -15.79 -13.11
N ARG A 129 31.37 -16.08 -14.20
CA ARG A 129 32.83 -16.00 -14.23
C ARG A 129 33.31 -14.56 -14.12
N HIS A 130 32.70 -13.66 -14.88
CA HIS A 130 33.03 -12.24 -14.83
C HIS A 130 32.87 -11.67 -13.41
N VAL A 131 31.75 -11.93 -12.74
CA VAL A 131 31.52 -11.49 -11.35
C VAL A 131 32.56 -12.10 -10.39
N GLN A 132 32.91 -13.38 -10.57
CA GLN A 132 33.96 -14.00 -9.78
C GLN A 132 35.32 -13.30 -9.97
N ASP A 133 35.66 -12.97 -11.22
CA ASP A 133 36.89 -12.26 -11.54
C ASP A 133 36.90 -10.85 -10.92
N LEU A 134 35.74 -10.17 -10.85
CA LEU A 134 35.62 -8.85 -10.19
C LEU A 134 35.81 -8.90 -8.67
N HIS A 135 35.45 -10.01 -8.03
CA HIS A 135 35.65 -10.25 -6.59
C HIS A 135 37.10 -10.59 -6.22
N CYS A 136 37.96 -10.92 -7.19
CA CYS A 136 39.37 -11.22 -6.93
C CYS A 136 40.07 -10.05 -6.22
N ASP A 137 41.07 -10.38 -5.40
CA ASP A 137 41.90 -9.41 -4.66
C ASP A 137 41.11 -8.37 -3.84
N GLY A 138 39.94 -8.77 -3.31
CA GLY A 138 39.12 -7.93 -2.45
C GLY A 138 38.27 -6.92 -3.21
N ASP A 139 37.52 -7.40 -4.22
CA ASP A 139 36.61 -6.59 -5.04
C ASP A 139 37.32 -5.49 -5.86
N ILE A 140 38.60 -5.71 -6.22
CA ILE A 140 39.38 -4.70 -6.95
C ILE A 140 38.79 -4.43 -8.34
N GLY A 141 38.18 -5.44 -8.97
CA GLY A 141 37.53 -5.30 -10.27
C GLY A 141 36.33 -4.35 -10.17
N PHE A 142 35.42 -4.60 -9.22
CA PHE A 142 34.28 -3.72 -8.96
C PHE A 142 34.71 -2.29 -8.64
N THR A 143 35.75 -2.14 -7.81
CA THR A 143 36.28 -0.83 -7.45
C THR A 143 36.77 -0.08 -8.68
N ARG A 144 37.54 -0.74 -9.55
CA ARG A 144 38.06 -0.15 -10.78
C ARG A 144 36.95 0.27 -11.74
N GLU A 145 35.98 -0.61 -11.97
CA GLU A 145 34.83 -0.31 -12.84
C GLU A 145 34.03 0.88 -12.31
N TYR A 146 33.80 0.94 -11.01
CA TYR A 146 33.08 2.03 -10.37
C TYR A 146 33.83 3.38 -10.45
N GLU A 147 35.15 3.38 -10.20
CA GLU A 147 35.98 4.58 -10.35
C GLU A 147 35.95 5.14 -11.77
N GLN A 148 35.86 4.28 -12.78
CA GLN A 148 35.77 4.71 -14.17
C GLN A 148 34.46 5.46 -14.45
N LEU A 149 33.34 4.99 -13.91
CA LEU A 149 32.05 5.70 -14.00
C LEU A 149 32.11 7.09 -13.36
N GLN A 150 32.84 7.23 -12.25
CA GLN A 150 33.03 8.53 -11.61
C GLN A 150 33.83 9.47 -12.51
N ARG A 151 34.93 8.99 -13.09
CA ARG A 151 35.76 9.79 -14.03
C ARG A 151 34.99 10.20 -15.26
N SER A 152 34.20 9.32 -15.87
CA SER A 152 33.40 9.69 -17.05
C SER A 152 32.36 10.75 -16.70
N THR A 153 31.70 10.63 -15.55
CA THR A 153 30.78 11.66 -15.04
C THR A 153 31.49 13.00 -14.83
N GLU A 154 32.71 13.01 -14.29
CA GLU A 154 33.51 14.23 -14.09
C GLU A 154 33.93 14.88 -15.41
N VAL A 155 34.39 14.09 -16.39
CA VAL A 155 34.80 14.57 -17.72
C VAL A 155 33.65 15.27 -18.44
N HIS A 156 32.41 14.83 -18.22
CA HIS A 156 31.22 15.40 -18.83
C HIS A 156 30.45 16.38 -17.94
N ALA A 157 31.00 16.73 -16.76
CA ALA A 157 30.34 17.63 -15.82
C ALA A 157 30.04 19.02 -16.43
N ASP A 158 30.84 19.46 -17.40
CA ASP A 158 30.64 20.71 -18.15
C ASP A 158 29.33 20.71 -18.98
N ARG A 159 28.85 19.54 -19.38
CA ARG A 159 27.60 19.34 -20.14
C ARG A 159 26.39 19.09 -19.24
N LEU A 160 26.61 18.82 -17.94
CA LEU A 160 25.58 18.46 -16.98
C LEU A 160 25.19 19.66 -16.10
N SER A 161 24.49 20.61 -16.71
CA SER A 161 23.96 21.78 -16.00
C SER A 161 22.96 21.38 -14.89
N SER A 162 23.01 22.11 -13.77
CA SER A 162 22.11 21.98 -12.62
C SER A 162 21.74 23.35 -12.03
N GLU A 163 21.70 24.38 -12.87
CA GLU A 163 21.49 25.77 -12.49
C GLU A 163 20.20 25.97 -11.67
N HIS A 164 19.10 25.31 -12.05
CA HIS A 164 17.81 25.45 -11.34
C HIS A 164 17.90 24.93 -9.90
N SER A 165 18.68 23.88 -9.67
CA SER A 165 18.93 23.34 -8.34
C SER A 165 19.71 24.31 -7.45
N HIS A 166 20.51 25.19 -8.04
CA HIS A 166 21.35 26.15 -7.34
C HIS A 166 20.72 27.55 -7.18
N MET A 167 19.57 27.81 -7.82
CA MET A 167 18.81 29.06 -7.62
C MET A 167 18.46 29.26 -6.15
N ALA A 168 18.55 30.51 -5.67
CA ALA A 168 18.41 30.83 -4.24
C ALA A 168 17.07 30.35 -3.63
N GLU A 169 16.00 30.43 -4.41
CA GLU A 169 14.64 29.98 -4.07
C GLU A 169 14.47 28.45 -4.02
N ASN A 170 15.34 27.68 -4.70
CA ASN A 170 15.26 26.23 -4.79
C ASN A 170 16.22 25.53 -3.83
N LYS A 171 17.23 26.22 -3.29
CA LYS A 171 18.22 25.63 -2.36
C LYS A 171 17.58 24.90 -1.19
N THR A 172 16.51 25.47 -0.61
CA THR A 172 15.80 24.86 0.54
C THR A 172 14.93 23.66 0.15
N LYS A 173 14.72 23.42 -1.15
CA LYS A 173 14.00 22.26 -1.67
C LYS A 173 14.90 21.04 -1.85
N ASN A 174 16.22 21.20 -1.74
CA ASN A 174 17.19 20.12 -1.80
C ASN A 174 17.51 19.57 -0.42
N ARG A 175 17.45 18.25 -0.26
CA ARG A 175 17.84 17.58 0.99
C ARG A 175 19.34 17.70 1.25
N TYR A 176 20.13 17.65 0.18
CA TYR A 176 21.58 17.80 0.23
C TYR A 176 22.06 18.80 -0.81
N VAL A 177 23.08 19.56 -0.46
CA VAL A 177 23.66 20.58 -1.35
C VAL A 177 24.41 19.95 -2.53
N ASN A 178 24.97 18.75 -2.32
CA ASN A 178 25.76 18.02 -3.31
C ASN A 178 24.94 16.97 -4.10
N ILE A 179 23.65 16.84 -3.85
CA ILE A 179 22.75 15.96 -4.62
C ILE A 179 21.67 16.83 -5.26
N VAL A 180 21.87 17.15 -6.53
CA VAL A 180 21.07 18.11 -7.28
C VAL A 180 20.43 17.46 -8.50
N ALA A 181 19.33 18.05 -8.98
CA ALA A 181 18.70 17.64 -10.21
C ALA A 181 19.36 18.32 -11.42
N TYR A 182 19.72 17.53 -12.43
CA TYR A 182 20.24 18.06 -13.69
C TYR A 182 19.14 18.68 -14.54
N ASP A 183 19.42 19.82 -15.18
CA ASP A 183 18.43 20.64 -15.87
C ASP A 183 17.80 19.94 -17.09
N HIS A 184 18.57 19.10 -17.79
CA HIS A 184 18.15 18.48 -19.05
C HIS A 184 17.14 17.34 -18.84
N THR A 185 17.11 16.72 -17.66
CA THR A 185 16.22 15.58 -17.32
C THR A 185 15.34 15.86 -16.11
N ARG A 186 15.39 17.06 -15.51
CA ARG A 186 14.59 17.35 -14.31
C ARG A 186 13.09 17.25 -14.59
N VAL A 187 12.34 16.81 -13.59
CA VAL A 187 10.88 16.87 -13.64
C VAL A 187 10.43 18.31 -13.44
N LEU A 188 9.55 18.79 -14.32
CA LEU A 188 9.01 20.14 -14.31
C LEU A 188 7.58 20.10 -13.74
N LEU A 189 7.34 20.85 -12.66
CA LEU A 189 5.99 21.01 -12.12
C LEU A 189 5.24 22.10 -12.87
N LYS A 190 3.96 21.86 -13.16
CA LYS A 190 3.12 22.83 -13.86
C LYS A 190 2.84 24.03 -12.95
N PRO A 191 2.86 25.27 -13.50
CA PRO A 191 2.54 26.46 -12.73
C PRO A 191 1.07 26.43 -12.30
N LEU A 192 0.81 26.76 -11.03
CA LEU A 192 -0.56 26.89 -10.51
C LEU A 192 -1.18 28.25 -10.89
N PRO A 193 -2.50 28.34 -11.06
CA PRO A 193 -3.18 29.60 -11.33
C PRO A 193 -2.86 30.65 -10.25
N GLY A 194 -2.42 31.84 -10.67
CA GLY A 194 -2.13 32.96 -9.76
C GLY A 194 -0.75 32.94 -9.10
N GLN A 195 0.08 31.90 -9.31
CA GLN A 195 1.47 31.90 -8.83
C GLN A 195 2.42 32.59 -9.82
N LYS A 196 3.44 33.27 -9.30
CA LYS A 196 4.57 33.74 -10.11
C LYS A 196 5.32 32.52 -10.65
N LYS A 197 5.92 32.62 -11.84
CA LYS A 197 6.57 31.48 -12.50
C LYS A 197 7.86 31.02 -11.79
N THR A 198 8.57 31.91 -11.11
CA THR A 198 9.90 31.64 -10.53
C THR A 198 9.79 30.76 -9.29
N GLY A 199 10.54 29.64 -9.26
CA GLY A 199 10.73 28.77 -8.09
C GLY A 199 9.63 27.75 -7.83
N HIS A 200 8.51 27.83 -8.55
CA HIS A 200 7.34 26.96 -8.36
C HIS A 200 7.33 25.73 -9.29
N ASP A 201 8.19 25.69 -10.31
CA ASP A 201 8.33 24.59 -11.26
C ASP A 201 9.37 23.55 -10.82
N TYR A 202 10.09 23.81 -9.73
CA TYR A 202 11.22 23.01 -9.29
C TYR A 202 10.85 21.97 -8.22
N ILE A 203 11.28 20.74 -8.47
CA ILE A 203 11.42 19.64 -7.52
C ILE A 203 12.72 18.90 -7.82
N ASN A 204 13.41 18.41 -6.80
CA ASN A 204 14.63 17.62 -6.98
C ASN A 204 14.27 16.19 -7.41
N ALA A 205 14.09 16.04 -8.72
CA ALA A 205 13.73 14.79 -9.38
C ALA A 205 14.20 14.82 -10.84
N ASN A 206 14.64 13.67 -11.36
CA ASN A 206 15.04 13.49 -12.76
C ASN A 206 14.35 12.27 -13.36
N TYR A 207 13.99 12.36 -14.65
CA TYR A 207 13.62 11.19 -15.42
C TYR A 207 14.86 10.30 -15.66
N ILE A 208 14.67 9.00 -15.53
CA ILE A 208 15.68 7.97 -15.75
C ILE A 208 15.15 7.01 -16.81
N ASP A 209 15.97 6.73 -17.82
CA ASP A 209 15.65 5.77 -18.85
C ASP A 209 15.75 4.33 -18.28
N GLY A 210 14.82 3.48 -18.69
CA GLY A 210 14.87 2.05 -18.46
C GLY A 210 15.40 1.30 -19.67
N TYR A 211 15.53 -0.02 -19.56
CA TYR A 211 15.90 -0.85 -20.71
C TYR A 211 14.86 -0.70 -21.82
N ARG A 212 15.27 -0.12 -22.95
CA ARG A 212 14.43 0.17 -24.14
C ARG A 212 13.20 1.06 -23.89
N LYS A 213 13.16 1.77 -22.76
CA LYS A 213 12.04 2.69 -22.43
C LYS A 213 12.60 4.00 -21.91
N SER A 214 12.50 5.06 -22.70
CA SER A 214 12.91 6.38 -22.21
C SER A 214 11.96 6.89 -21.11
N GLN A 215 12.51 7.60 -20.13
CA GLN A 215 11.78 8.17 -18.99
C GLN A 215 10.91 7.14 -18.25
N ALA A 216 11.41 5.89 -18.15
CA ALA A 216 10.69 4.80 -17.50
C ALA A 216 10.51 5.03 -15.99
N TYR A 217 11.42 5.78 -15.38
CA TYR A 217 11.44 6.03 -13.94
C TYR A 217 11.62 7.53 -13.66
N ILE A 218 11.20 7.94 -12.47
CA ILE A 218 11.64 9.21 -11.87
C ILE A 218 12.49 8.85 -10.65
N GLY A 219 13.76 9.26 -10.66
CA GLY A 219 14.58 9.28 -9.44
C GLY A 219 14.36 10.59 -8.72
N THR A 220 13.99 10.56 -7.44
CA THR A 220 13.78 11.77 -6.64
C THR A 220 14.30 11.58 -5.22
N GLN A 221 14.60 12.68 -4.55
CA GLN A 221 14.88 12.63 -3.11
C GLN A 221 13.62 12.27 -2.31
N GLY A 222 13.80 11.72 -1.12
CA GLY A 222 12.74 11.61 -0.13
C GLY A 222 12.23 13.01 0.20
N PRO A 223 10.90 13.23 0.19
CA PRO A 223 10.36 14.58 0.31
C PRO A 223 10.65 15.19 1.68
N LEU A 224 10.93 16.50 1.67
CA LEU A 224 11.09 17.31 2.87
C LEU A 224 9.71 17.82 3.33
N PRO A 225 9.57 18.22 4.60
CA PRO A 225 8.32 18.85 5.07
C PRO A 225 7.86 20.03 4.19
N ALA A 226 8.82 20.82 3.69
CA ALA A 226 8.54 21.97 2.82
C ALA A 226 8.21 21.58 1.36
N THR A 227 8.39 20.31 0.97
CA THR A 227 8.21 19.84 -0.42
C THR A 227 7.20 18.69 -0.53
N PHE A 228 6.39 18.43 0.51
CA PHE A 228 5.37 17.37 0.44
C PHE A 228 4.33 17.66 -0.64
N ASP A 229 3.86 18.90 -0.73
CA ASP A 229 2.87 19.30 -1.74
C ASP A 229 3.46 19.18 -3.15
N ASP A 230 4.70 19.62 -3.35
CA ASP A 230 5.43 19.50 -4.62
C ASP A 230 5.60 18.03 -5.03
N TYR A 231 5.88 17.13 -4.08
CA TYR A 231 6.04 15.70 -4.31
C TYR A 231 4.74 15.02 -4.75
N TRP A 232 3.64 15.26 -4.05
CA TRP A 232 2.34 14.70 -4.42
C TRP A 232 1.80 15.31 -5.72
N ARG A 233 2.04 16.61 -5.93
CA ARG A 233 1.76 17.26 -7.21
C ARG A 233 2.52 16.61 -8.36
N MET A 234 3.80 16.29 -8.17
CA MET A 234 4.59 15.56 -9.16
C MET A 234 3.97 14.20 -9.47
N ILE A 235 3.66 13.40 -8.45
CA ILE A 235 3.03 12.08 -8.61
C ILE A 235 1.74 12.19 -9.44
N TRP A 236 0.89 13.15 -9.10
CA TRP A 236 -0.36 13.39 -9.79
C TRP A 236 -0.16 13.85 -11.25
N GLU A 237 0.66 14.88 -11.47
CA GLU A 237 0.89 15.47 -12.79
C GLU A 237 1.56 14.49 -13.76
N GLN A 238 2.45 13.63 -13.25
CA GLN A 238 3.17 12.62 -14.01
C GLN A 238 2.42 11.28 -14.09
N ARG A 239 1.24 11.16 -13.43
CA ARG A 239 0.43 9.95 -13.38
C ARG A 239 1.24 8.74 -12.87
N VAL A 240 1.99 8.94 -11.80
CA VAL A 240 2.74 7.87 -11.13
C VAL A 240 1.76 6.91 -10.46
N CYS A 241 1.76 5.65 -10.87
CA CYS A 241 0.94 4.60 -10.26
C CYS A 241 1.66 3.87 -9.12
N ILE A 242 2.99 3.81 -9.16
CA ILE A 242 3.80 2.99 -8.25
C ILE A 242 4.94 3.85 -7.66
N VAL A 243 4.98 3.90 -6.33
CA VAL A 243 6.04 4.53 -5.55
C VAL A 243 6.91 3.43 -4.92
N VAL A 244 8.21 3.41 -5.22
CA VAL A 244 9.15 2.45 -4.65
C VAL A 244 10.08 3.17 -3.68
N MET A 245 9.86 2.94 -2.39
CA MET A 245 10.71 3.47 -1.32
C MET A 245 11.76 2.43 -0.95
N ILE A 246 13.04 2.72 -1.21
CA ILE A 246 14.17 1.81 -0.99
C ILE A 246 14.86 1.99 0.37
N THR A 247 14.21 2.66 1.31
CA THR A 247 14.81 3.09 2.58
C THR A 247 13.81 2.98 3.73
N ASN A 248 14.31 2.79 4.94
CA ASN A 248 13.49 2.81 6.14
C ASN A 248 13.23 4.23 6.63
N LEU A 249 12.14 4.43 7.39
CA LEU A 249 11.81 5.73 7.99
C LEU A 249 12.72 6.11 9.17
N MET A 250 13.38 5.14 9.80
CA MET A 250 14.39 5.35 10.84
C MET A 250 15.59 4.44 10.62
N GLU A 251 16.79 5.00 10.75
CA GLU A 251 18.05 4.26 10.68
C GLU A 251 18.88 4.66 11.91
N ARG A 252 19.19 3.67 12.75
CA ARG A 252 20.07 3.82 13.93
C ARG A 252 19.65 4.95 14.90
N GLY A 253 18.35 5.15 15.10
CA GLY A 253 17.80 6.13 16.04
C GLY A 253 17.76 7.58 15.52
N ARG A 254 18.15 7.81 14.26
CA ARG A 254 17.83 9.05 13.55
C ARG A 254 16.62 8.82 12.65
N VAL A 255 15.74 9.82 12.55
CA VAL A 255 14.64 9.79 11.59
C VAL A 255 15.27 9.75 10.19
N SER A 256 15.23 8.58 9.57
CA SER A 256 15.73 8.27 8.23
C SER A 256 14.78 8.75 7.15
N LEU A 257 14.16 9.92 7.35
CA LEU A 257 14.04 10.82 6.20
C LEU A 257 15.43 11.30 5.75
N GLN A 258 16.48 11.02 6.54
CA GLN A 258 17.84 11.50 6.37
C GLN A 258 18.63 10.96 5.18
N THR A 259 18.23 9.94 4.40
CA THR A 259 19.13 9.34 3.36
C THR A 259 18.49 9.02 2.00
N ASN A 260 17.24 9.36 1.76
CA ASN A 260 16.46 8.52 0.84
C ASN A 260 16.46 9.05 -0.59
N ILE A 261 16.92 8.24 -1.53
CA ILE A 261 16.48 8.31 -2.93
C ILE A 261 15.20 7.46 -2.98
N ILE A 262 14.12 8.01 -3.52
CA ILE A 262 12.89 7.28 -3.84
C ILE A 262 12.87 7.11 -5.36
N PHE A 263 12.68 5.87 -5.81
CA PHE A 263 12.43 5.59 -7.21
C PHE A 263 10.92 5.55 -7.41
N LEU A 264 10.42 6.37 -8.32
CA LEU A 264 9.03 6.34 -8.75
C LEU A 264 8.98 5.59 -10.08
N VAL A 265 8.17 4.54 -10.15
CA VAL A 265 7.96 3.81 -11.40
C VAL A 265 6.78 4.47 -12.11
N LEU A 266 7.08 5.08 -13.26
CA LEU A 266 6.07 5.65 -14.15
C LEU A 266 5.52 4.53 -15.03
N GLU A 267 4.36 4.00 -14.67
CA GLU A 267 3.57 3.22 -15.62
C GLU A 267 2.73 4.17 -16.47
N ILE A 268 3.29 4.61 -17.61
CA ILE A 268 2.51 5.25 -18.67
C ILE A 268 1.76 4.12 -19.41
N GLY A 269 0.56 3.76 -18.95
CA GLY A 269 -0.20 2.74 -19.69
C GLY A 269 -1.35 2.01 -19.02
N ALA A 270 -2.09 2.61 -18.08
CA ALA A 270 -3.47 2.21 -17.81
C ALA A 270 -4.15 3.31 -16.97
N GLU A 271 -5.40 3.64 -17.29
CA GLU A 271 -6.26 4.44 -16.41
C GLU A 271 -6.40 3.72 -15.07
N PHE A 272 -5.60 4.10 -14.08
CA PHE A 272 -5.79 3.70 -12.70
C PHE A 272 -6.41 4.87 -11.93
N ASP A 273 -7.63 4.66 -11.44
CA ASP A 273 -8.28 5.57 -10.51
C ASP A 273 -7.42 5.70 -9.24
N CYS A 274 -7.11 6.93 -8.87
CA CYS A 274 -6.18 7.30 -7.81
C CYS A 274 -6.60 6.82 -6.41
N ASP A 275 -7.84 6.36 -6.25
CA ASP A 275 -8.37 5.82 -4.99
C ASP A 275 -7.64 4.55 -4.52
N PHE A 276 -7.03 3.79 -5.44
CA PHE A 276 -6.30 2.56 -5.08
C PHE A 276 -4.91 2.84 -4.48
N MET A 277 -4.32 3.99 -4.79
CA MET A 277 -2.98 4.36 -4.33
C MET A 277 -2.94 4.62 -2.81
N LEU A 278 -4.06 5.09 -2.23
CA LEU A 278 -4.21 5.30 -0.79
C LEU A 278 -4.14 3.98 0.01
N LEU A 279 -4.60 2.87 -0.59
CA LEU A 279 -4.70 1.57 0.06
C LEU A 279 -3.33 0.88 0.24
N VAL A 280 -2.42 1.06 -0.73
CA VAL A 280 -1.06 0.50 -0.65
C VAL A 280 -0.25 1.19 0.45
N PHE A 281 -0.40 2.50 0.62
CA PHE A 281 0.27 3.25 1.69
C PHE A 281 -0.19 2.85 3.09
N LEU A 282 -1.48 2.59 3.28
CA LEU A 282 -2.04 2.15 4.57
C LEU A 282 -1.56 0.77 5.01
N THR A 283 -1.11 -0.07 4.07
CA THR A 283 -0.64 -1.43 4.37
C THR A 283 0.88 -1.48 4.66
N VAL A 284 1.63 -0.45 4.26
CA VAL A 284 3.08 -0.32 4.53
C VAL A 284 3.36 0.57 5.75
N LEU A 285 2.37 1.35 6.21
CA LEU A 285 2.46 2.22 7.38
C LEU A 285 1.82 1.64 8.67
N LEU A 286 1.22 0.45 8.61
CA LEU A 286 0.76 -0.34 9.78
C LEU A 286 1.69 -1.53 10.02
#